data_AF-A0AAP2H9F7-F1
#
_entry.id   AF-A0AAP2H9F7-F1
#
_cell.length_a   1.000
_cell.length_b   1.000
_cell.length_c   1.000
_cell.angle_alpha   90.00
_cell.angle_beta   90.00
_cell.angle_gamma   90.00
#
_symmetry.space_group_name_H-M   'P 1'
#
loop_
_entity.id
_entity.type
_entity.pdbx_description
1 polymer ?
#
loop_
_entity_poly.entity_id
_entity_poly.type
_entity_poly.pdbx_seq_one_letter_code
_entity_poly.pdbx_strand_id
1 'polypeptide(L)'
;MRRSHGSLLFALGLIAQMGPLLAGEPGTDATDLERVEVIDTRVPIVWESPGCDHEKLGTVEVSAGEKVSEITHDPRVPTVEYGLAMDKLADAAQDKGANAVVLRFHQGVYFTYNGKRSRKPVYVKLRGGAIRMTPEALAQCPLKPVKLAELEARSRGKPERAFSNDVYAKD
;
A
#
# COMPACT_ATOMS: atom_id res chain seq x y z
N MET A 1 -57.40 -36.60 -5.72
CA MET A 1 -58.11 -35.85 -4.65
C MET A 1 -57.49 -34.46 -4.61
N ARG A 2 -57.94 -33.43 -5.35
CA ARG A 2 -59.13 -32.56 -5.18
C ARG A 2 -59.38 -32.08 -3.74
N ARG A 3 -59.06 -30.80 -3.47
CA ARG A 3 -59.88 -29.72 -2.83
C ARG A 3 -58.96 -28.48 -2.69
N SER A 4 -59.18 -27.31 -3.30
CA SER A 4 -60.35 -26.42 -3.43
C SER A 4 -60.53 -25.46 -2.22
N HIS A 5 -60.23 -24.18 -2.51
CA HIS A 5 -60.99 -22.95 -2.18
C HIS A 5 -60.80 -22.25 -0.83
N GLY A 6 -60.71 -20.91 -0.92
CA GLY A 6 -60.80 -19.98 0.19
C GLY A 6 -60.44 -18.55 -0.20
N SER A 7 -61.25 -17.92 -1.08
CA SER A 7 -61.26 -16.49 -1.38
C SER A 7 -62.10 -15.70 -0.36
N LEU A 8 -62.02 -14.36 -0.46
CA LEU A 8 -62.88 -13.28 0.06
C LEU A 8 -62.44 -12.59 1.36
N LEU A 9 -62.62 -11.28 1.57
CA LEU A 9 -62.80 -10.02 0.79
C LEU A 9 -62.90 -8.90 1.88
N PHE A 10 -62.31 -7.73 1.63
CA PHE A 10 -62.74 -6.35 1.98
C PHE A 10 -63.06 -5.88 3.42
N ALA A 11 -62.42 -4.76 3.79
CA ALA A 11 -63.04 -3.51 4.29
C ALA A 11 -61.95 -2.40 4.29
N LEU A 12 -61.91 -1.42 3.38
CA LEU A 12 -62.62 -0.13 3.35
C LEU A 12 -62.59 0.65 4.68
N GLY A 13 -61.73 1.67 4.72
CA GLY A 13 -61.65 2.68 5.78
C GLY A 13 -61.01 3.95 5.23
N LEU A 14 -61.85 4.80 4.66
CA LEU A 14 -61.56 6.09 4.05
C LEU A 14 -61.52 7.18 5.15
N ILE A 15 -60.39 7.88 5.35
CA ILE A 15 -60.39 9.22 5.98
C ILE A 15 -59.46 10.11 5.16
N ALA A 16 -60.08 11.07 4.47
CA ALA A 16 -59.41 12.23 3.90
C ALA A 16 -59.39 13.36 4.96
N GLN A 17 -58.25 14.02 5.13
CA GLN A 17 -58.23 15.43 5.54
C GLN A 17 -57.17 16.18 4.73
N MET A 18 -57.62 17.31 4.19
CA MET A 18 -56.91 18.26 3.34
C MET A 18 -55.96 19.13 4.16
N GLY A 19 -54.90 19.61 3.50
CA GLY A 19 -54.15 20.79 3.93
C GLY A 19 -52.92 21.02 3.03
N PRO A 20 -52.97 21.99 2.08
CA PRO A 20 -51.82 22.36 1.25
C PRO A 20 -51.06 23.53 1.87
N LEU A 21 -49.72 23.57 1.80
CA LEU A 21 -48.94 24.82 1.74
C LEU A 21 -47.45 24.55 1.42
N LEU A 22 -47.03 25.05 0.25
CA LEU A 22 -45.72 25.63 -0.12
C LEU A 22 -44.45 25.26 0.70
N ALA A 23 -43.51 24.57 0.04
CA ALA A 23 -42.06 24.82 0.09
C ALA A 23 -41.44 23.93 -1.01
N GLY A 24 -40.93 24.48 -2.11
CA GLY A 24 -39.59 25.05 -2.13
C GLY A 24 -38.59 23.93 -2.39
N GLU A 25 -38.25 23.70 -3.66
CA GLU A 25 -37.16 22.80 -4.05
C GLU A 25 -35.84 23.25 -3.39
N PRO A 26 -35.00 22.28 -3.00
CA PRO A 26 -33.63 22.40 -3.43
C PRO A 26 -33.26 21.14 -4.20
N GLY A 27 -32.95 21.34 -5.48
CA GLY A 27 -32.18 20.37 -6.25
C GLY A 27 -30.93 20.03 -5.45
N THR A 28 -30.84 18.77 -5.04
CA THR A 28 -29.59 18.16 -4.62
C THR A 28 -28.73 18.04 -5.86
N ASP A 29 -28.05 19.15 -6.17
CA ASP A 29 -26.83 19.19 -6.95
C ASP A 29 -25.88 18.20 -6.27
N ALA A 30 -25.80 17.00 -6.86
CA ALA A 30 -24.85 15.99 -6.48
C ALA A 30 -23.47 16.57 -6.82
N THR A 31 -22.89 17.26 -5.86
CA THR A 31 -21.51 17.73 -5.92
C THR A 31 -20.65 16.47 -6.09
N ASP A 32 -20.22 16.25 -7.33
CA ASP A 32 -19.13 15.36 -7.68
C ASP A 32 -17.96 15.75 -6.78
N LEU A 33 -17.77 14.98 -5.71
CA LEU A 33 -16.56 15.04 -4.92
C LEU A 33 -15.46 14.53 -5.86
N GLU A 34 -14.88 15.43 -6.64
CA GLU A 34 -13.60 15.24 -7.30
C GLU A 34 -12.68 14.58 -6.26
N ARG A 35 -12.42 13.30 -6.51
CA ARG A 35 -11.44 12.53 -5.78
C ARG A 35 -10.13 13.28 -5.94
N VAL A 36 -9.78 14.08 -4.94
CA VAL A 36 -8.44 14.65 -4.79
C VAL A 36 -7.51 13.46 -4.76
N GLU A 37 -6.90 13.16 -5.90
CA GLU A 37 -5.74 12.28 -5.95
C GLU A 37 -4.72 12.97 -5.07
N VAL A 38 -4.54 12.43 -3.85
CA VAL A 38 -3.46 12.86 -2.98
C VAL A 38 -2.21 12.62 -3.79
N ILE A 39 -1.68 13.69 -4.37
CA ILE A 39 -0.35 13.68 -4.97
C ILE A 39 0.54 13.47 -3.78
N ASP A 40 0.93 12.22 -3.55
CA ASP A 40 1.86 11.87 -2.50
C ASP A 40 3.15 12.61 -2.84
N THR A 41 3.38 13.74 -2.17
CA THR A 41 4.52 14.64 -2.40
C THR A 41 5.84 14.03 -1.93
N ARG A 42 5.84 12.74 -1.60
CA ARG A 42 7.01 11.99 -1.19
C ARG A 42 7.88 11.66 -2.39
N VAL A 43 9.17 11.48 -2.08
CA VAL A 43 10.17 11.03 -3.04
C VAL A 43 9.72 9.69 -3.65
N PRO A 44 9.45 9.63 -4.97
CA PRO A 44 9.02 8.39 -5.61
C PRO A 44 10.15 7.37 -5.60
N ILE A 45 9.80 6.14 -5.22
CA ILE A 45 10.65 4.97 -5.35
C ILE A 45 10.35 4.34 -6.71
N VAL A 46 11.37 4.07 -7.52
CA VAL A 46 11.25 3.51 -8.88
C VAL A 46 12.07 2.23 -9.01
N TRP A 47 11.67 1.33 -9.90
CA TRP A 47 12.42 0.10 -10.18
C TRP A 47 13.66 0.34 -11.04
N GLU A 48 13.50 1.17 -12.07
CA GLU A 48 14.48 1.33 -13.12
C GLU A 48 15.21 2.66 -12.98
N SER A 49 16.49 2.67 -13.34
CA SER A 49 17.24 3.91 -13.43
C SER A 49 16.73 4.70 -14.63
N PRO A 50 16.42 6.00 -14.49
CA PRO A 50 16.03 6.80 -15.64
C PRO A 50 17.16 6.86 -16.67
N GLY A 51 16.80 6.88 -17.96
CA GLY A 51 17.74 6.96 -19.08
C GLY A 51 18.19 8.40 -19.42
N CYS A 52 17.62 9.41 -18.78
CA CYS A 52 18.01 10.81 -18.93
C CYS A 52 19.00 11.24 -17.84
N ASP A 53 19.40 12.51 -17.91
CA ASP A 53 20.34 13.12 -16.99
C ASP A 53 19.84 13.09 -15.54
N HIS A 54 20.71 12.65 -14.63
CA HIS A 54 20.42 12.58 -13.21
C HIS A 54 21.72 12.55 -12.40
N GLU A 55 21.71 13.23 -11.26
CA GLU A 55 22.78 13.20 -10.28
C GLU A 55 22.57 12.03 -9.30
N LYS A 56 23.64 11.29 -8.99
CA LYS A 56 23.62 10.23 -7.98
C LYS A 56 24.09 10.78 -6.64
N LEU A 57 23.21 10.75 -5.64
CA LEU A 57 23.48 11.25 -4.29
C LEU A 57 23.94 10.13 -3.31
N GLY A 58 24.22 8.95 -3.87
CA GLY A 58 24.69 7.78 -3.13
C GLY A 58 23.58 6.80 -2.78
N THR A 59 23.88 5.88 -1.86
CA THR A 59 22.97 4.80 -1.47
C THR A 59 22.21 5.19 -0.20
N VAL A 60 20.94 4.76 -0.12
CA VAL A 60 20.10 4.78 1.07
C VAL A 60 19.68 3.36 1.41
N GLU A 61 19.70 3.02 2.69
CA GLU A 61 19.31 1.71 3.20
C GLU A 61 18.49 1.91 4.46
N VAL A 62 17.36 1.21 4.55
CA VAL A 62 16.48 1.25 5.71
C VAL A 62 16.02 -0.15 6.07
N SER A 63 15.64 -0.30 7.34
CA SER A 63 14.97 -1.49 7.82
C SER A 63 13.77 -1.15 8.70
N ALA A 64 12.79 -2.06 8.71
CA ALA A 64 11.62 -1.99 9.56
C ALA A 64 11.38 -3.37 10.19
N GLY A 65 11.12 -3.36 11.50
CA GLY A 65 10.89 -4.58 12.29
C GLY A 65 12.17 -5.16 12.86
N GLU A 66 12.04 -6.35 13.43
CA GLU A 66 13.14 -7.03 14.12
C GLU A 66 13.51 -8.31 13.38
N LYS A 67 14.82 -8.55 13.23
CA LYS A 67 15.30 -9.83 12.74
C LYS A 67 15.05 -10.89 13.81
N VAL A 68 14.04 -11.72 13.61
CA VAL A 68 13.81 -12.89 14.48
C VAL A 68 14.89 -13.94 14.21
N SER A 69 15.52 -14.43 15.27
CA SER A 69 16.36 -15.63 15.19
C SER A 69 15.50 -16.89 15.19
N GLU A 70 15.95 -17.96 14.52
CA GLU A 70 15.29 -19.29 14.52
C GLU A 70 15.06 -19.86 15.93
N ILE A 71 15.81 -19.37 16.92
CA ILE A 71 15.74 -19.82 18.31
C ILE A 71 14.44 -19.33 18.97
N THR A 72 13.94 -18.17 18.53
CA THR A 72 12.71 -17.54 19.05
C THR A 72 11.48 -18.25 18.49
N HIS A 73 11.07 -19.35 19.12
CA HIS A 73 9.79 -20.03 18.87
C HIS A 73 8.60 -19.23 19.43
N ASP A 74 8.67 -17.90 19.41
CA ASP A 74 7.59 -17.04 19.90
C ASP A 74 6.53 -16.89 18.80
N PRO A 75 5.28 -17.34 19.02
CA PRO A 75 4.20 -17.13 18.06
C PRO A 75 3.75 -15.65 17.94
N ARG A 76 4.28 -14.74 18.77
CA ARG A 76 3.85 -13.32 18.86
C ARG A 76 4.82 -12.33 18.22
N VAL A 77 5.68 -12.77 17.30
CA VAL A 77 6.60 -11.86 16.60
C VAL A 77 5.82 -10.70 15.95
N PRO A 78 6.14 -9.43 16.28
CA PRO A 78 5.50 -8.29 15.64
C PRO A 78 5.72 -8.31 14.13
N THR A 79 4.63 -8.08 13.38
CA THR A 79 4.71 -7.93 11.92
C THR A 79 4.90 -6.47 11.53
N VAL A 80 5.44 -6.23 10.35
CA VAL A 80 5.66 -4.91 9.77
C VAL A 80 4.99 -4.75 8.41
N GLU A 81 4.62 -3.51 8.09
CA GLU A 81 4.10 -3.12 6.78
C GLU A 81 5.24 -2.72 5.86
N TYR A 82 5.17 -3.12 4.59
CA TYR A 82 6.11 -2.64 3.57
C TYR A 82 6.02 -1.13 3.35
N GLY A 83 4.81 -0.54 3.50
CA GLY A 83 4.59 0.90 3.38
C GLY A 83 5.48 1.68 4.35
N LEU A 84 5.60 1.23 5.59
CA LEU A 84 6.48 1.86 6.59
C LEU A 84 7.95 1.85 6.16
N ALA A 85 8.41 0.76 5.54
CA ALA A 85 9.78 0.69 5.04
C ALA A 85 9.99 1.59 3.80
N MET A 86 8.99 1.68 2.92
CA MET A 86 9.02 2.61 1.78
C MET A 86 9.06 4.06 2.23
N ASP A 87 8.24 4.42 3.22
CA ASP A 87 8.21 5.76 3.81
C ASP A 87 9.58 6.13 4.37
N LYS A 88 10.16 5.27 5.22
CA LYS A 88 11.52 5.48 5.75
C LYS A 88 12.57 5.65 4.65
N LEU A 89 12.45 4.90 3.54
CA LEU A 89 13.39 4.99 2.43
C LEU A 89 13.25 6.33 1.69
N ALA A 90 12.02 6.78 1.48
CA ALA A 90 11.72 8.07 0.86
C ALA A 90 12.23 9.22 1.72
N ASP A 91 11.99 9.19 3.03
CA ASP A 91 12.47 10.18 3.99
C ASP A 91 14.00 10.23 4.00
N ALA A 92 14.67 9.07 4.13
CA ALA A 92 16.13 8.99 4.13
C ALA A 92 16.77 9.49 2.81
N ALA A 93 16.06 9.38 1.69
CA ALA A 93 16.50 9.93 0.42
C ALA A 93 16.25 11.43 0.32
N GLN A 94 15.11 11.89 0.83
CA GLN A 94 14.77 13.32 0.92
C GLN A 94 15.78 14.08 1.78
N ASP A 95 16.23 13.50 2.89
CA ASP A 95 17.27 14.06 3.76
C ASP A 95 18.61 14.24 3.04
N LYS A 96 18.89 13.40 2.03
CA LYS A 96 20.04 13.55 1.12
C LYS A 96 19.80 14.57 0.01
N GLY A 97 18.60 15.13 -0.08
CA GLY A 97 18.15 16.03 -1.12
C GLY A 97 17.80 15.33 -2.43
N ALA A 98 17.49 14.03 -2.40
CA ALA A 98 17.01 13.31 -3.56
C ALA A 98 15.56 13.69 -3.89
N ASN A 99 15.21 13.59 -5.17
CA ASN A 99 13.81 13.67 -5.62
C ASN A 99 13.32 12.37 -6.27
N ALA A 100 14.14 11.32 -6.29
CA ALA A 100 13.69 9.95 -6.52
C ALA A 100 14.66 8.94 -5.90
N VAL A 101 14.20 7.69 -5.72
CA VAL A 101 15.02 6.57 -5.28
C VAL A 101 14.89 5.42 -6.27
N VAL A 102 16.01 4.96 -6.81
CA VAL A 102 16.05 3.74 -7.62
C VAL A 102 16.23 2.54 -6.69
N LEU A 103 15.17 1.76 -6.50
CA LEU A 103 15.19 0.57 -5.64
C LEU A 103 16.09 -0.50 -6.26
N ARG A 104 17.12 -0.93 -5.52
CA ARG A 104 18.10 -1.92 -5.98
C ARG A 104 17.99 -3.24 -5.25
N PHE A 105 17.47 -3.23 -4.03
CA PHE A 105 17.31 -4.42 -3.22
C PHE A 105 16.08 -4.28 -2.32
N HIS A 106 15.32 -5.35 -2.22
CA HIS A 106 14.20 -5.47 -1.30
C HIS A 106 14.18 -6.88 -0.71
N GLN A 107 13.95 -6.96 0.59
CA GLN A 107 13.85 -8.23 1.31
C GLN A 107 12.73 -8.13 2.32
N GLY A 108 11.85 -9.14 2.30
CA GLY A 108 10.80 -9.31 3.30
C GLY A 108 10.97 -10.67 3.94
N VAL A 109 11.28 -10.67 5.23
CA VAL A 109 11.42 -11.89 6.02
C VAL A 109 10.06 -12.21 6.62
N TYR A 110 9.60 -13.44 6.38
CA TYR A 110 8.34 -13.94 6.90
C TYR A 110 8.61 -15.04 7.91
N PHE A 111 8.02 -14.92 9.09
CA PHE A 111 8.10 -15.95 10.11
C PHE A 111 7.21 -17.14 9.76
N THR A 112 7.67 -18.37 10.04
CA THR A 112 6.90 -19.61 9.86
C THR A 112 6.79 -20.33 11.20
N TYR A 113 5.57 -20.59 11.65
CA TYR A 113 5.28 -21.28 12.90
C TYR A 113 4.32 -22.44 12.65
N ASN A 114 4.64 -23.64 13.14
CA ASN A 114 3.84 -24.86 12.92
C ASN A 114 3.46 -25.08 11.45
N GLY A 115 4.41 -24.86 10.53
CA GLY A 115 4.22 -25.00 9.08
C GLY A 115 3.37 -23.90 8.43
N LYS A 116 2.94 -22.88 9.18
CA LYS A 116 2.17 -21.75 8.67
C LYS A 116 3.04 -20.50 8.59
N ARG A 117 3.20 -19.95 7.39
CA ARG A 117 3.86 -18.66 7.16
C ARG A 117 2.95 -17.52 7.59
N SER A 118 3.54 -16.52 8.25
CA SER A 118 2.90 -15.23 8.56
C SER A 118 2.39 -14.55 7.30
N ARG A 119 1.27 -13.80 7.44
CA ARG A 119 0.65 -13.07 6.32
C ARG A 119 1.42 -11.81 5.95
N LYS A 120 2.13 -11.23 6.92
CA LYS A 120 2.93 -10.01 6.80
C LYS A 120 4.37 -10.32 7.20
N PRO A 121 5.35 -9.61 6.64
CA PRO A 121 6.73 -9.80 7.04
C PRO A 121 6.92 -9.37 8.50
N VAL A 122 7.93 -9.93 9.15
CA VAL A 122 8.38 -9.55 10.50
C VAL A 122 9.58 -8.59 10.43
N TYR A 123 10.27 -8.60 9.30
CA TYR A 123 11.37 -7.70 8.98
C TYR A 123 11.34 -7.35 7.49
N VAL A 124 11.55 -6.08 7.18
CA VAL A 124 11.71 -5.58 5.82
C VAL A 124 12.99 -4.78 5.73
N LYS A 125 13.80 -5.05 4.70
CA LYS A 125 14.99 -4.30 4.35
C LYS A 125 14.87 -3.78 2.92
N LEU A 126 15.05 -2.48 2.73
CA LEU A 126 15.06 -1.84 1.42
C LEU A 126 16.38 -1.09 1.24
N ARG A 127 16.94 -1.16 0.03
CA ARG A 127 18.12 -0.39 -0.35
C ARG A 127 17.98 0.14 -1.77
N GLY A 128 18.31 1.41 -1.96
CA GLY A 128 18.20 2.09 -3.24
C GLY A 128 19.28 3.15 -3.46
N GLY A 129 19.42 3.58 -4.70
CA GLY A 129 20.23 4.74 -5.06
C GLY A 129 19.38 6.00 -5.01
N ALA A 130 19.77 6.95 -4.17
CA ALA A 130 19.18 8.28 -4.12
C ALA A 130 19.64 9.09 -5.33
N ILE A 131 18.69 9.62 -6.10
CA ILE A 131 18.99 10.42 -7.29
C ILE A 131 18.29 11.77 -7.24
N ARG A 132 18.89 12.75 -7.92
CA ARG A 132 18.29 14.05 -8.18
C ARG A 132 18.20 14.29 -9.68
N MET A 133 17.02 14.68 -10.12
CA MET A 133 16.72 15.02 -11.50
C MET A 133 16.31 16.49 -11.59
N THR A 134 16.70 17.18 -12.65
CA THR A 134 16.17 18.52 -12.91
C THR A 134 14.72 18.43 -13.41
N PRO A 135 13.93 19.51 -13.35
CA PRO A 135 12.59 19.54 -13.92
C PRO A 135 12.56 19.17 -15.41
N GLU A 136 13.58 19.57 -16.17
CA GLU A 136 13.71 19.25 -17.59
C GLU A 136 13.94 17.75 -17.80
N ALA A 137 14.79 17.12 -16.98
CA ALA A 137 15.02 15.68 -17.03
C ALA A 137 13.77 14.87 -16.66
N LEU A 138 13.01 15.32 -15.65
CA LEU A 138 11.73 14.70 -15.27
C LEU A 138 10.68 14.78 -16.38
N ALA A 139 10.65 15.89 -17.13
CA ALA A 139 9.76 16.04 -18.28
C ALA A 139 10.14 15.10 -19.44
N GLN A 140 11.44 14.82 -19.62
CA GLN A 140 11.93 13.91 -20.66
C GLN A 140 11.76 12.43 -20.29
N CYS A 141 11.85 12.09 -19.01
CA CYS A 141 11.67 10.73 -18.51
C CYS A 141 10.79 10.73 -17.27
N PRO A 142 9.46 10.67 -17.44
CA PRO A 142 8.55 10.56 -16.32
C PRO A 142 8.83 9.27 -15.55
N LEU A 143 9.00 9.43 -14.24
CA LEU A 143 9.23 8.31 -13.34
C LEU A 143 7.96 7.52 -13.15
N LYS A 144 8.08 6.18 -13.10
CA LYS A 144 6.98 5.28 -12.75
C LYS A 144 7.17 4.77 -11.33
N PRO A 145 6.44 5.31 -10.33
CA PRO A 145 6.57 4.88 -8.96
C PRO A 145 6.23 3.40 -8.77
N VAL A 146 6.97 2.73 -7.91
CA VAL A 146 6.68 1.38 -7.44
C VAL A 146 5.40 1.41 -6.61
N LYS A 147 4.44 0.55 -6.97
CA LYS A 147 3.24 0.36 -6.15
C LYS A 147 3.58 -0.55 -4.98
N LEU A 148 3.11 -0.18 -3.78
CA LEU A 148 3.27 -0.99 -2.55
C LEU A 148 2.88 -2.46 -2.77
N ALA A 149 1.70 -2.71 -3.34
CA ALA A 149 1.22 -4.06 -3.59
C ALA A 149 2.11 -4.89 -4.53
N GLU A 150 2.77 -4.24 -5.49
CA GLU A 150 3.70 -4.89 -6.43
C GLU A 150 5.01 -5.26 -5.74
N LEU A 151 5.55 -4.34 -4.92
CA LEU A 151 6.74 -4.61 -4.10
C LEU A 151 6.51 -5.77 -3.12
N GLU A 152 5.36 -5.77 -2.44
CA GLU A 152 4.98 -6.85 -1.52
C GLU A 152 4.86 -8.19 -2.25
N ALA A 153 4.17 -8.21 -3.39
CA ALA A 153 3.99 -9.42 -4.18
C ALA A 153 5.33 -10.00 -4.66
N ARG A 154 6.24 -9.15 -5.15
CA ARG A 154 7.59 -9.55 -5.57
C ARG A 154 8.40 -10.13 -4.42
N SER A 155 8.22 -9.59 -3.22
CA SER A 155 8.91 -10.05 -2.00
C SER A 155 8.34 -11.36 -1.42
N ARG A 156 7.10 -11.72 -1.77
CA ARG A 156 6.49 -13.00 -1.38
C ARG A 156 6.91 -14.16 -2.29
N GLY A 157 7.64 -13.86 -3.38
CA GLY A 157 8.19 -14.82 -4.34
C GLY A 157 9.02 -15.92 -3.70
N LYS A 158 9.34 -16.95 -4.50
CA LYS A 158 9.98 -18.21 -4.08
C LYS A 158 10.98 -17.93 -2.96
N PRO A 159 10.85 -18.57 -1.77
CA PRO A 159 11.77 -18.34 -0.68
C PRO A 159 13.17 -18.55 -1.27
N GLU A 160 13.94 -17.47 -1.37
CA GLU A 160 15.39 -17.64 -1.34
C GLU A 160 15.61 -18.52 -0.12
N ARG A 161 16.30 -19.65 -0.32
CA ARG A 161 16.85 -20.38 0.80
C ARG A 161 17.81 -19.39 1.43
N ALA A 162 17.28 -18.55 2.31
CA ALA A 162 18.06 -17.73 3.20
C ALA A 162 18.73 -18.78 4.07
N PHE A 163 19.93 -19.19 3.64
CA PHE A 163 20.78 -19.97 4.49
C PHE A 163 20.93 -19.13 5.75
N SER A 164 20.95 -19.77 6.91
CA SER A 164 21.15 -19.13 8.21
C SER A 164 22.17 -17.99 8.13
N ASN A 165 23.26 -18.19 7.38
CA ASN A 165 24.32 -17.22 7.14
C ASN A 165 23.91 -15.86 6.52
N ASP A 166 22.85 -15.80 5.69
CA ASP A 166 22.38 -14.53 5.07
C ASP A 166 21.46 -13.73 6.00
N VAL A 167 20.83 -14.41 6.96
CA VAL A 167 20.00 -13.79 8.01
C VAL A 167 20.89 -13.30 9.17
N TYR A 168 21.97 -14.03 9.45
CA TYR A 168 22.89 -13.83 10.57
C TYR A 168 24.25 -13.22 10.19
N ALA A 169 24.32 -12.33 9.19
CA ALA A 169 25.53 -11.51 9.02
C ALA A 169 25.71 -10.65 10.29
N LYS A 170 26.73 -11.01 11.10
CA LYS A 170 27.24 -10.21 12.21
C LYS A 170 27.75 -8.89 11.64
N ASP A 171 27.42 -7.80 12.32
CA ASP A 171 28.07 -6.49 12.14
C ASP A 171 29.59 -6.61 12.37
#